data_AF-A0A0F9QVL9-F1
#
_entry.id   AF-A0A0F9QVL9-F1
#
_cell.length_a   1.000
_cell.length_b   1.000
_cell.length_c   1.000
_cell.angle_alpha   90.00
_cell.angle_beta   90.00
_cell.angle_gamma   90.00
#
_symmetry.space_group_name_H-M   'P 1'
#
loop_
_entity.id
_entity.type
_entity.pdbx_description
1 polymer ?
#
loop_
_entity_poly.entity_id
_entity_poly.type
_entity_poly.pdbx_seq_one_letter_code
_entity_poly.pdbx_strand_id
1 'polypeptide(L)'
;MTTPIPKTIKEHRYGELLGKIWRQVNTKNGIVTIVFCGKRGMGKSCSMAEWARILDRSGNDKCMFKPEDIKFDTVEFLEGLTGEFRRGKVHMLDDAGLHLYKSDALKDVLKKVSKVLQNIRYKNPIIMMSLP
;
A
#
# COMPACT_ATOMS: atom_id res chain seq x y z
N MET A 1 -20.25 10.00 -12.03
CA MET A 1 -19.84 11.04 -11.05
C MET A 1 -18.49 10.65 -10.48
N THR A 2 -17.51 11.55 -10.47
CA THR A 2 -16.19 11.29 -9.88
C THR A 2 -16.28 11.45 -8.36
N THR A 3 -15.87 10.43 -7.61
CA THR A 3 -15.81 10.51 -6.15
C THR A 3 -14.90 11.67 -5.74
N PRO A 4 -15.35 12.62 -4.90
CA PRO A 4 -14.54 13.74 -4.50
C PRO A 4 -13.32 13.28 -3.70
N ILE A 5 -12.20 13.96 -3.86
CA ILE A 5 -10.99 13.70 -3.06
C ILE A 5 -11.32 14.07 -1.59
N PRO A 6 -11.00 13.18 -0.62
CA PRO A 6 -11.18 13.43 0.80
C PRO A 6 -10.56 14.74 1.28
N LYS A 7 -11.22 15.43 2.22
CA LYS A 7 -10.78 16.72 2.78
C LYS A 7 -9.40 16.60 3.44
N THR A 8 -9.19 15.56 4.24
CA THR A 8 -7.89 15.28 4.88
C THR A 8 -6.74 15.18 3.88
N ILE A 9 -6.98 14.61 2.70
CA ILE A 9 -5.97 14.55 1.64
C ILE A 9 -5.72 15.94 1.06
N LYS A 10 -6.76 16.73 0.80
CA LYS A 10 -6.62 18.08 0.22
C LYS A 10 -5.87 19.05 1.13
N GLU A 11 -6.09 18.97 2.44
CA GLU A 11 -5.52 19.90 3.43
C GLU A 11 -4.12 19.48 3.91
N HIS A 12 -3.68 18.27 3.60
CA HIS A 12 -2.34 17.81 3.95
C HIS A 12 -1.27 18.64 3.21
N ARG A 13 -0.09 18.81 3.83
CA ARG A 13 1.05 19.55 3.23
C ARG A 13 1.48 19.05 1.84
N TYR A 14 1.16 17.79 1.52
CA TYR A 14 1.42 17.14 0.23
C TYR A 14 0.14 16.83 -0.56
N GLY A 15 -0.93 17.59 -0.34
CA GLY A 15 -2.27 17.25 -0.81
C GLY A 15 -2.40 17.12 -2.32
N GLU A 16 -1.59 17.85 -3.10
CA GLU A 16 -1.56 17.68 -4.56
C GLU A 16 -1.07 16.28 -4.97
N LEU A 17 0.05 15.82 -4.39
CA LEU A 17 0.64 14.50 -4.67
C LEU A 17 -0.29 13.38 -4.18
N LEU A 18 -0.73 13.48 -2.93
CA LEU A 18 -1.60 12.48 -2.31
C LEU A 18 -2.96 12.41 -3.03
N GLY A 19 -3.49 13.54 -3.47
CA GLY A 19 -4.70 13.61 -4.28
C GLY A 19 -4.54 13.02 -5.69
N LYS A 20 -3.34 13.07 -6.28
CA LYS A 20 -3.03 12.34 -7.53
C LYS A 20 -3.01 10.83 -7.30
N ILE A 21 -2.32 10.37 -6.25
CA ILE A 21 -2.26 8.95 -5.87
C ILE A 21 -3.67 8.40 -5.59
N TRP A 22 -4.44 9.08 -4.74
CA TRP A 22 -5.78 8.64 -4.38
C TRP A 22 -6.72 8.56 -5.58
N ARG A 23 -6.66 9.54 -6.50
CA ARG A 23 -7.43 9.50 -7.75
C ARG A 23 -7.02 8.34 -8.66
N GLN A 24 -5.73 8.04 -8.74
CA GLN A 24 -5.21 6.97 -9.59
C GLN A 24 -5.88 5.63 -9.25
N VAL A 25 -5.99 5.31 -7.97
CA VAL A 25 -6.55 4.03 -7.50
C VAL A 25 -8.09 4.04 -7.39
N ASN A 26 -8.69 5.15 -6.97
CA ASN A 26 -10.14 5.21 -6.71
C ASN A 26 -10.98 5.59 -7.94
N THR A 27 -10.39 6.29 -8.92
CA THR A 27 -11.12 6.78 -10.10
C THR A 27 -10.55 6.34 -11.45
N LYS A 28 -9.24 6.06 -11.55
CA LYS A 28 -8.58 5.78 -12.85
C LYS A 28 -8.13 4.33 -13.04
N ASN A 29 -8.63 3.40 -12.24
CA ASN A 29 -8.28 1.96 -12.29
C ASN A 29 -6.76 1.71 -12.34
N GLY A 30 -6.02 2.39 -11.47
CA GLY A 30 -4.58 2.21 -11.33
C GLY A 30 -4.20 1.40 -10.11
N ILE A 31 -3.00 0.82 -10.16
CA ILE A 31 -2.27 0.30 -9.01
C ILE A 31 -1.18 1.31 -8.69
N VAL A 32 -0.98 1.61 -7.40
CA VAL A 32 0.12 2.49 -6.97
C VAL A 32 1.00 1.73 -6.00
N THR A 33 2.31 1.74 -6.25
CA THR A 33 3.31 1.22 -5.33
C THR A 33 4.14 2.38 -4.78
N ILE A 34 4.28 2.45 -3.46
CA ILE A 34 5.06 3.47 -2.75
C ILE A 34 6.12 2.73 -1.94
N VAL A 35 7.37 3.17 -2.10
CA VAL A 35 8.50 2.54 -1.41
C VAL A 35 9.17 3.57 -0.53
N PHE A 36 9.26 3.28 0.76
CA PHE A 36 9.99 4.06 1.74
C PHE A 36 11.40 3.47 1.88
N CYS A 37 12.41 4.22 1.43
CA CYS A 37 13.81 3.80 1.49
C CYS A 37 14.57 4.63 2.51
N GLY A 38 15.58 4.03 3.15
CA GLY A 38 16.46 4.73 4.08
C GLY A 38 17.02 3.82 5.16
N LYS A 39 18.03 4.30 5.89
CA LYS A 39 18.72 3.52 6.90
C LYS A 39 17.78 3.08 8.04
N ARG A 40 18.20 2.06 8.79
CA ARG A 40 17.52 1.64 10.03
C ARG A 40 17.40 2.84 10.98
N GLY A 41 16.23 3.01 11.59
CA GLY A 41 15.95 4.09 12.54
C GLY A 41 15.53 5.44 11.93
N MET A 42 15.44 5.57 10.60
CA MET A 42 15.03 6.85 9.95
C MET A 42 13.51 7.10 9.92
N GLY A 43 12.72 6.34 10.68
CA GLY A 43 11.26 6.55 10.76
C GLY A 43 10.46 6.12 9.52
N LYS A 44 10.98 5.18 8.71
CA LYS A 44 10.30 4.65 7.51
C LYS A 44 8.92 4.08 7.84
N SER A 45 8.84 3.16 8.81
CA SER A 45 7.60 2.52 9.24
C SER A 45 6.56 3.53 9.72
N CYS A 46 6.99 4.52 10.50
CA CYS A 46 6.13 5.60 10.99
C CYS A 46 5.59 6.44 9.82
N SER A 47 6.46 6.86 8.90
CA SER A 47 6.07 7.64 7.72
C SER A 47 5.12 6.86 6.82
N MET A 48 5.38 5.58 6.63
CA MET A 48 4.56 4.67 5.83
C MET A 48 3.16 4.50 6.44
N ALA A 49 3.06 4.25 7.75
CA ALA A 49 1.79 4.13 8.45
C ALA A 49 0.98 5.42 8.41
N GLU A 50 1.64 6.58 8.51
CA GLU A 50 0.97 7.87 8.39
C GLU A 50 0.40 8.09 6.98
N TRP A 51 1.18 7.78 5.94
CA TRP A 51 0.69 7.86 4.56
C TRP A 51 -0.47 6.89 4.31
N ALA A 52 -0.44 5.70 4.92
CA ALA A 52 -1.53 4.75 4.84
C ALA A 52 -2.82 5.29 5.46
N ARG A 53 -2.74 5.92 6.65
CA ARG A 53 -3.89 6.58 7.29
C ARG A 53 -4.48 7.73 6.48
N ILE A 54 -3.65 8.44 5.73
CA ILE A 54 -4.10 9.56 4.89
C ILE A 54 -4.73 9.04 3.59
N LEU A 55 -4.10 8.05 2.95
CA LEU A 55 -4.50 7.55 1.64
C LEU A 55 -5.65 6.54 1.70
N ASP A 56 -5.75 5.75 2.78
CA ASP A 56 -6.79 4.73 2.90
C ASP A 56 -8.11 5.30 3.45
N ARG A 57 -8.71 6.19 2.65
CA ARG A 57 -9.92 6.92 3.01
C ARG A 57 -11.06 6.67 2.05
N SER A 58 -12.26 6.59 2.59
CA SER A 58 -13.50 6.55 1.80
C SER A 58 -13.76 7.91 1.13
N GLY A 59 -14.68 7.95 0.17
CA GLY A 59 -15.12 9.21 -0.45
C GLY A 59 -15.71 10.22 0.54
N ASN A 60 -16.15 9.77 1.73
CA ASN A 60 -16.68 10.59 2.82
C ASN A 60 -15.61 10.93 3.87
N ASP A 61 -14.33 10.82 3.52
CA ASP A 61 -13.18 11.12 4.39
C ASP A 61 -13.07 10.26 5.66
N LYS A 62 -13.68 9.06 5.67
CA LYS A 62 -13.51 8.10 6.76
C LYS A 62 -12.20 7.33 6.58
N CYS A 63 -11.32 7.35 7.59
CA CYS A 63 -10.15 6.47 7.64
C CYS A 63 -10.60 5.02 7.79
N MET A 64 -10.12 4.17 6.89
CA MET A 64 -10.43 2.74 6.86
C MET A 64 -9.21 1.88 7.18
N PHE A 65 -8.01 2.48 7.17
CA PHE A 65 -6.76 1.83 7.58
C PHE A 65 -6.83 1.38 9.03
N LYS A 66 -6.42 0.14 9.31
CA LYS A 66 -6.28 -0.38 10.66
C LYS A 66 -4.87 -0.89 10.94
N PRO A 67 -4.44 -0.96 12.22
CA PRO A 67 -3.14 -1.50 12.57
C PRO A 67 -2.90 -2.92 12.03
N GLU A 68 -3.96 -3.73 11.90
CA GLU A 68 -3.86 -5.10 11.39
C GLU A 68 -3.51 -5.19 9.90
N ASP A 69 -3.64 -4.08 9.16
CA ASP A 69 -3.22 -3.98 7.75
C ASP A 69 -1.69 -3.80 7.60
N ILE A 70 -0.95 -3.62 8.71
CA ILE A 70 0.52 -3.61 8.74
C ILE A 70 1.03 -5.06 8.81
N LYS A 71 1.65 -5.53 7.73
CA LYS A 71 2.26 -6.86 7.68
C LYS A 71 3.77 -6.76 7.76
N PHE A 72 4.38 -7.65 8.54
CA PHE A 72 5.84 -7.79 8.64
C PHE A 72 6.32 -9.03 7.88
N ASP A 73 5.43 -10.03 7.72
CA ASP A 73 5.72 -11.25 6.98
C ASP A 73 5.19 -11.20 5.53
N THR A 74 5.96 -11.80 4.61
CA THR A 74 5.62 -11.79 3.18
C THR A 74 4.41 -12.69 2.87
N VAL A 75 4.22 -13.79 3.59
CA VAL A 75 3.07 -14.69 3.41
C VAL A 75 1.79 -13.98 3.84
N GLU A 76 1.78 -13.37 5.03
CA GLU A 76 0.62 -12.60 5.52
C GLU A 76 0.26 -11.44 4.59
N PHE A 77 1.28 -10.77 4.02
CA PHE A 77 1.07 -9.73 3.02
C PHE A 77 0.41 -10.26 1.75
N LEU A 78 0.86 -11.41 1.24
CA LEU A 78 0.28 -12.05 0.06
C LEU A 78 -1.16 -12.53 0.31
N GLU A 79 -1.45 -13.08 1.49
CA GLU A 79 -2.82 -13.42 1.90
C GLU A 79 -3.72 -12.19 1.98
N GLY A 80 -3.19 -11.08 2.49
CA GLY A 80 -3.88 -9.80 2.51
C GLY A 80 -4.24 -9.29 1.10
N LEU A 81 -3.37 -9.52 0.10
CA LEU A 81 -3.61 -9.14 -1.29
C LEU A 81 -4.62 -10.03 -2.01
N THR A 82 -4.77 -11.29 -1.60
CA THR A 82 -5.73 -12.23 -2.23
C THR A 82 -7.14 -12.12 -1.65
N GLY A 83 -7.27 -11.64 -0.40
CA GLY A 83 -8.55 -11.48 0.31
C GLY A 83 -9.52 -10.42 -0.23
N GLU A 84 -10.49 -10.04 0.62
CA GLU A 84 -11.53 -9.08 0.30
C GLU A 84 -10.94 -7.71 -0.09
N PHE A 85 -11.42 -7.16 -1.20
CA PHE A 85 -10.81 -5.99 -1.81
C PHE A 85 -11.77 -4.83 -1.94
N ARG A 86 -11.30 -3.68 -1.43
CA ARG A 86 -11.88 -2.38 -1.70
C ARG A 86 -10.91 -1.58 -2.56
N ARG A 87 -11.43 -0.88 -3.56
CA ARG A 87 -10.62 0.06 -4.37
C ARG A 87 -9.90 1.04 -3.46
N GLY A 88 -8.62 1.28 -3.76
CA GLY A 88 -7.78 2.17 -2.97
C GLY A 88 -7.42 1.68 -1.58
N LYS A 89 -7.71 0.42 -1.21
CA LYS A 89 -7.21 -0.19 0.03
C LYS A 89 -5.68 -0.14 0.02
N VAL A 90 -5.12 0.24 1.16
CA VAL A 90 -3.68 0.22 1.37
C VAL A 90 -3.26 -1.14 1.92
N HIS A 91 -2.24 -1.74 1.32
CA HIS A 91 -1.57 -2.95 1.80
C HIS A 91 -0.13 -2.58 2.15
N MET A 92 0.29 -2.85 3.39
CA MET A 92 1.62 -2.49 3.88
C MET A 92 2.47 -3.73 4.14
N LEU A 93 3.71 -3.72 3.63
CA LEU A 93 4.75 -4.67 4.00
C LEU A 93 5.94 -3.90 4.58
N ASP A 94 6.10 -3.95 5.90
CA ASP A 94 7.22 -3.34 6.60
C ASP A 94 8.41 -4.31 6.67
N ASP A 95 9.62 -3.78 6.56
CA ASP A 95 10.88 -4.54 6.49
C ASP A 95 10.95 -5.58 5.36
N ALA A 96 10.35 -5.25 4.19
CA ALA A 96 10.40 -6.09 3.00
C ALA A 96 11.84 -6.52 2.61
N GLY A 97 12.82 -5.65 2.87
CA GLY A 97 14.23 -5.95 2.61
C GLY A 97 14.81 -7.08 3.47
N LEU A 98 14.35 -7.32 4.70
CA LEU A 98 14.92 -8.39 5.54
C LEU A 98 14.57 -9.80 5.04
N HIS A 99 13.48 -9.94 4.29
CA HIS A 99 13.00 -11.20 3.74
C HIS A 99 13.45 -11.44 2.30
N LEU A 100 13.62 -10.38 1.50
CA LEU A 100 13.99 -10.48 0.07
C LEU A 100 15.46 -10.85 -0.20
N TYR A 101 16.36 -10.77 0.79
CA TYR A 101 17.79 -11.08 0.63
C TYR A 101 18.22 -12.43 1.22
N LYS A 102 17.30 -13.24 1.77
CA LYS A 102 17.62 -14.59 2.28
C LYS A 102 17.35 -15.65 1.19
N SER A 103 18.46 -16.17 0.64
CA SER A 103 18.68 -17.22 -0.37
C SER A 103 17.53 -18.18 -0.76
N ASP A 104 17.48 -18.50 -2.06
CA ASP A 104 16.85 -19.64 -2.77
C ASP A 104 15.33 -19.89 -2.66
N ALA A 105 14.68 -19.59 -1.53
CA ALA A 105 13.22 -19.65 -1.38
C ALA A 105 12.48 -18.59 -2.24
N LEU A 106 13.22 -17.61 -2.78
CA LEU A 106 12.73 -16.52 -3.60
C LEU A 106 12.06 -16.98 -4.90
N LYS A 107 12.46 -18.09 -5.54
CA LYS A 107 11.89 -18.45 -6.85
C LYS A 107 10.42 -18.82 -6.76
N ASP A 108 10.03 -19.61 -5.77
CA ASP A 108 8.64 -20.03 -5.59
C ASP A 108 7.79 -18.93 -4.95
N VAL A 109 8.37 -18.13 -4.05
CA VAL A 109 7.73 -16.92 -3.52
C VAL A 109 7.53 -15.90 -4.65
N LEU A 110 8.52 -15.64 -5.51
CA LEU A 110 8.40 -14.74 -6.67
C LEU A 110 7.37 -15.22 -7.68
N LYS A 111 7.26 -16.53 -7.92
CA LYS A 111 6.17 -17.09 -8.76
C LYS A 111 4.80 -16.83 -8.14
N LYS A 112 4.65 -17.05 -6.82
CA LYS A 112 3.41 -16.75 -6.08
C LYS A 112 3.11 -15.25 -6.10
N VAL A 113 4.09 -14.40 -5.81
CA VAL A 113 4.00 -12.93 -5.89
C VAL A 113 3.57 -12.52 -7.30
N SER A 114 4.20 -13.04 -8.36
CA SER A 114 3.86 -12.71 -9.74
C SER A 114 2.42 -13.09 -10.09
N LYS A 115 1.94 -14.27 -9.65
CA LYS A 115 0.53 -14.67 -9.81
C LYS A 115 -0.42 -13.78 -9.01
N VAL A 116 -0.06 -13.42 -7.79
CA VAL A 116 -0.85 -12.50 -6.95
C VAL A 116 -0.90 -11.11 -7.59
N LEU A 117 0.23 -10.60 -8.09
CA LEU A 117 0.34 -9.32 -8.80
C LEU A 117 -0.52 -9.29 -10.08
N GLN A 118 -0.66 -10.42 -10.77
CA GLN A 118 -1.58 -10.55 -11.90
C GLN A 118 -3.06 -10.49 -11.45
N ASN A 119 -3.40 -11.13 -10.33
CA ASN A 119 -4.76 -11.14 -9.79
C ASN A 119 -5.21 -9.79 -9.21
N ILE A 120 -4.28 -8.95 -8.74
CA ILE A 120 -4.62 -7.61 -8.21
C ILE A 120 -4.81 -6.55 -9.29
N ARG A 121 -4.57 -6.86 -10.57
CA ARG A 121 -4.59 -5.88 -11.67
C ARG A 121 -5.88 -5.06 -11.75
N TYR A 122 -7.02 -5.67 -11.43
CA TYR A 122 -8.33 -5.03 -11.49
C TYR A 122 -8.85 -4.56 -10.13
N LYS A 123 -8.05 -4.80 -9.09
CA LYS A 123 -8.44 -4.55 -7.69
C LYS A 123 -8.01 -3.15 -7.22
N ASN A 124 -7.08 -2.49 -7.92
CA ASN A 124 -6.61 -1.11 -7.70
C ASN A 124 -6.11 -0.82 -6.26
N PRO A 125 -5.15 -1.60 -5.72
CA PRO A 125 -4.57 -1.29 -4.41
C PRO A 125 -3.58 -0.12 -4.44
N ILE A 126 -3.32 0.39 -3.24
CA ILE A 126 -2.07 1.07 -2.91
C ILE A 126 -1.20 0.06 -2.16
N ILE A 127 -0.03 -0.27 -2.71
CA ILE A 127 0.96 -1.12 -2.05
C ILE A 127 2.02 -0.22 -1.46
N MET A 128 2.29 -0.35 -0.16
CA MET A 128 3.39 0.36 0.49
C MET A 128 4.40 -0.63 1.05
N MET A 129 5.67 -0.35 0.82
CA MET A 129 6.77 -1.19 1.30
C MET A 129 7.85 -0.33 1.93
N SER A 130 8.51 -0.85 2.97
CA SER A 130 9.74 -0.26 3.48
C SER A 130 10.95 -1.11 3.12
N LEU A 131 12.02 -0.46 2.67
CA LEU A 131 13.29 -1.09 2.31
C LEU A 131 14.45 -0.41 3.06
N PRO A 132 15.48 -1.16 3.46
CA PRO A 132 16.70 -0.61 4.06
C PRO A 132 17.50 0.28 3.10
#